data_AF-A0A5R9FSH4-F1
#
_entry.id   AF-A0A5R9FSH4-F1
#
_cell.length_a   1.000
_cell.length_b   1.000
_cell.length_c   1.000
_cell.angle_alpha   90.00
_cell.angle_beta   90.00
_cell.angle_gamma   90.00
#
_symmetry.space_group_name_H-M   'P 1'
#
loop_
_entity.id
_entity.type
_entity.pdbx_description
1 polymer ?
#
loop_
_entity_poly.entity_id
_entity_poly.type
_entity_poly.pdbx_seq_one_letter_code
_entity_poly.pdbx_strand_id
1 'polypeptide(L)'
;MAAGKPGSLGAVARDVRLKATPQQSGVWVAAAITNHGDGPADYEVTVRVTGPGGFSAEGKFRADRLAPEAQGGGGLLFADRGGAPVPTEATATVVDITRRPTAR
;
A
#
# COMPACT_ATOMS: atom_id res chain seq x y z
N MET A 1 14.31 -22.03 -8.09
CA MET A 1 13.47 -20.82 -8.12
C MET A 1 12.62 -20.82 -6.86
N ALA A 2 13.04 -20.10 -5.81
CA ALA A 2 12.30 -20.07 -4.55
C ALA A 2 11.25 -18.97 -4.64
N ALA A 3 10.00 -19.35 -4.87
CA ALA A 3 8.85 -18.48 -4.67
C ALA A 3 8.81 -18.11 -3.18
N GLY A 4 8.96 -16.81 -2.87
CA GLY A 4 8.74 -16.31 -1.52
C GLY A 4 7.35 -16.73 -1.08
N LYS A 5 7.26 -17.48 0.03
CA LYS A 5 5.98 -17.83 0.65
C LYS A 5 5.17 -16.55 0.81
N PRO A 6 3.89 -16.52 0.39
CA PRO A 6 3.00 -15.44 0.73
C PRO A 6 2.90 -15.43 2.25
N GLY A 7 3.65 -14.53 2.89
CA GLY A 7 3.48 -14.22 4.29
C GLY A 7 2.02 -13.84 4.44
N SER A 8 1.28 -14.64 5.21
CA SER A 8 -0.14 -14.47 5.50
C SER A 8 -0.50 -13.00 5.53
N LEU A 9 -1.30 -12.54 4.55
CA LEU A 9 -1.73 -11.15 4.39
C LEU A 9 -2.11 -10.50 5.73
N GLY A 10 -2.65 -11.26 6.69
CA GLY A 10 -3.03 -10.77 8.02
C GLY A 10 -1.90 -10.45 9.01
N ALA A 11 -0.64 -10.87 8.81
CA ALA A 11 0.50 -10.46 9.65
C ALA A 11 1.18 -9.22 9.06
N VAL A 12 1.39 -9.21 7.74
CA VAL A 12 2.04 -8.10 7.02
C VAL A 12 1.08 -6.91 6.81
N ALA A 13 -0.24 -7.13 6.70
CA ALA A 13 -1.19 -6.01 6.64
C ALA A 13 -1.23 -5.19 7.93
N ARG A 14 -0.76 -5.73 9.06
CA ARG A 14 -0.60 -4.97 10.33
C ARG A 14 0.49 -3.91 10.20
N ASP A 15 1.46 -4.18 9.35
CA ASP A 15 2.61 -3.33 9.07
C ASP A 15 2.22 -2.11 8.23
N VAL A 16 1.02 -2.10 7.65
CA VAL A 16 0.57 -1.04 6.73
C VAL A 16 -0.69 -0.37 7.25
N ARG A 17 -0.62 0.95 7.44
CA ARG A 17 -1.80 1.80 7.69
C ARG A 17 -2.09 2.64 6.47
N LEU A 18 -3.33 2.57 5.98
CA LEU A 18 -3.81 3.36 4.85
C LEU A 18 -4.78 4.43 5.32
N LYS A 19 -4.73 5.60 4.70
CA LYS A 19 -5.76 6.64 4.80
C LYS A 19 -6.12 7.13 3.41
N ALA A 20 -7.37 6.90 3.01
CA ALA A 20 -7.92 7.42 1.77
C ALA A 20 -8.64 8.75 2.01
N THR A 21 -8.38 9.72 1.15
CA THR A 21 -8.99 11.05 1.16
C THR A 21 -9.42 11.38 -0.28
N PRO A 22 -10.72 11.33 -0.59
CA PRO A 22 -11.23 11.81 -1.86
C PRO A 22 -10.85 13.26 -2.13
N GLN A 23 -10.47 13.55 -3.37
CA GLN A 23 -10.14 14.88 -3.90
C GLN A 23 -10.82 15.09 -5.25
N GLN A 24 -10.72 16.29 -5.81
CA GLN A 24 -11.42 16.62 -7.06
C GLN A 24 -10.96 15.78 -8.26
N SER A 25 -9.69 15.37 -8.29
CA SER A 25 -9.06 14.65 -9.41
C SER A 25 -8.78 13.16 -9.15
N GLY A 26 -9.12 12.66 -7.96
CA GLY A 26 -8.87 11.28 -7.59
C GLY A 26 -8.94 11.06 -6.08
N VAL A 27 -8.55 9.88 -5.62
CA VAL A 27 -8.46 9.55 -4.19
C VAL A 27 -6.99 9.60 -3.79
N TRP A 28 -6.65 10.52 -2.89
CA TRP A 28 -5.33 10.55 -2.28
C TRP A 28 -5.24 9.47 -1.22
N VAL A 29 -4.28 8.56 -1.35
CA VAL A 29 -4.03 7.54 -0.34
C VAL A 29 -2.67 7.78 0.27
N ALA A 30 -2.63 7.95 1.59
CA ALA A 30 -1.41 7.92 2.38
C ALA A 30 -1.21 6.50 2.93
N ALA A 31 -0.01 5.95 2.76
CA ALA A 31 0.40 4.67 3.32
C ALA A 31 1.57 4.88 4.28
N ALA A 32 1.42 4.36 5.50
CA ALA A 32 2.48 4.24 6.48
C ALA A 32 2.87 2.78 6.63
N ILE A 33 4.14 2.45 6.38
CA ILE A 33 4.68 1.09 6.35
C ILE A 33 5.72 0.97 7.46
N THR A 34 5.52 0.06 8.42
CA THR A 34 6.43 -0.17 9.55
C THR A 34 7.15 -1.51 9.41
N ASN A 35 8.47 -1.56 9.59
CA ASN A 35 9.19 -2.83 9.54
C ASN A 35 9.21 -3.54 10.89
N HIS A 36 8.30 -4.49 11.11
CA HIS A 36 8.27 -5.31 12.34
C HIS A 36 9.16 -6.56 12.28
N GLY A 37 10.10 -6.63 11.32
CA GLY A 37 11.08 -7.71 11.26
C GLY A 37 12.40 -7.34 11.92
N ASP A 38 13.19 -8.36 12.29
CA ASP A 38 14.44 -8.21 13.07
C ASP A 38 15.62 -7.57 12.30
N GLY A 39 15.44 -7.22 11.02
CA GLY A 39 16.49 -6.67 10.18
C GLY A 39 15.98 -5.69 9.13
N PRO A 40 16.87 -4.88 8.54
CA PRO A 40 16.50 -3.93 7.50
C PRO A 40 15.84 -4.61 6.29
N ALA A 41 14.83 -3.96 5.70
CA ALA A 41 14.11 -4.51 4.56
C ALA A 41 13.52 -3.44 3.65
N ASP A 42 13.38 -3.78 2.37
CA ASP A 42 12.58 -3.05 1.40
C ASP A 42 11.15 -3.60 1.39
N TYR A 43 10.18 -2.71 1.28
CA TYR A 43 8.76 -3.03 1.18
C TYR A 43 8.19 -2.53 -0.14
N GLU A 44 7.44 -3.39 -0.82
CA GLU A 44 6.52 -3.00 -1.90
C GLU A 44 5.10 -3.39 -1.48
N VAL A 45 4.20 -2.41 -1.46
CA VAL A 45 2.81 -2.60 -1.03
C VAL A 45 1.90 -2.24 -2.19
N THR A 46 1.14 -3.21 -2.68
CA THR A 46 0.11 -3.00 -3.70
C THR A 46 -1.20 -2.66 -3.00
N VAL A 47 -1.79 -1.52 -3.36
CA VAL A 47 -3.03 -1.01 -2.81
C VAL A 47 -4.06 -0.90 -3.92
N ARG A 48 -5.28 -1.36 -3.64
CA ARG A 48 -6.45 -1.14 -4.48
C ARG A 48 -7.41 -0.19 -3.79
N VAL A 49 -7.83 0.84 -4.53
CA VAL A 49 -8.82 1.81 -4.11
C VAL A 49 -10.10 1.55 -4.88
N THR A 50 -11.19 1.38 -4.15
CA THR A 50 -12.53 1.19 -4.72
C THR A 50 -13.51 2.20 -4.12
N GLY A 51 -14.55 2.53 -4.85
CA GLY A 51 -15.68 3.27 -4.28
C GLY A 51 -16.97 3.08 -5.06
N PRO A 52 -18.08 3.66 -4.56
CA PRO A 52 -19.36 3.68 -5.25
C PRO A 52 -19.24 4.25 -6.67
N GLY A 53 -20.14 3.83 -7.57
CA GLY A 53 -20.13 4.30 -8.97
C GLY A 53 -19.05 3.65 -9.85
N GLY A 54 -18.40 2.58 -9.37
CA GLY A 54 -17.49 1.76 -10.17
C GLY A 54 -16.04 2.22 -10.17
N PHE A 55 -15.67 3.21 -9.37
CA PHE A 55 -14.27 3.66 -9.23
C PHE A 55 -13.39 2.49 -8.76
N SER A 56 -12.34 2.18 -9.53
CA SER A 56 -11.37 1.14 -9.18
C SER A 56 -9.98 1.48 -9.72
N ALA A 57 -9.05 1.79 -8.82
CA ALA A 57 -7.67 2.09 -9.17
C ALA A 57 -6.70 1.23 -8.34
N GLU A 58 -5.55 0.89 -8.91
CA GLU A 58 -4.49 0.15 -8.22
C GLU A 58 -3.15 0.88 -8.37
N GLY A 59 -2.31 0.78 -7.36
CA GLY A 59 -1.05 1.49 -7.26
C GLY A 59 -0.13 0.85 -6.22
N LYS A 60 1.16 1.21 -6.28
CA LYS A 60 2.20 0.61 -5.45
C LYS A 60 2.92 1.66 -4.63
N PHE A 61 3.01 1.43 -3.32
CA PHE A 61 3.88 2.16 -2.42
C PHE A 61 5.18 1.41 -2.23
N ARG A 62 6.29 2.15 -2.08
CA ARG A 62 7.61 1.59 -1.79
C ARG A 62 8.22 2.29 -0.59
N ALA A 63 8.90 1.51 0.24
CA ALA A 63 9.73 2.02 1.32
C ALA A 63 11.01 1.18 1.36
N ASP A 64 12.13 1.82 1.08
CA ASP A 64 13.42 1.14 0.94
C ASP A 64 14.21 1.23 2.25
N ARG A 65 14.95 0.17 2.57
CA ARG A 65 15.87 0.06 3.71
C ARG A 65 15.27 0.54 5.05
N LEU A 66 14.04 0.15 5.34
CA LEU A 66 13.45 0.40 6.64
C LEU A 66 14.21 -0.40 7.69
N ALA A 67 14.84 0.27 8.66
CA ALA A 67 15.39 -0.38 9.85
C ALA A 67 14.29 -1.07 10.68
N PRO A 68 14.61 -2.02 11.57
CA PRO A 68 13.63 -2.59 12.50
C PRO A 68 12.87 -1.50 13.27
N GLU A 69 11.55 -1.64 13.34
CA GLU A 69 10.59 -0.70 13.92
C GLU A 69 10.53 0.70 13.27
N ALA A 70 11.31 0.95 12.21
CA ALA A 70 11.23 2.19 11.46
C ALA A 70 9.98 2.20 10.57
N GLN A 71 9.44 3.41 10.39
CA GLN A 71 8.31 3.67 9.50
C GLN A 71 8.74 4.47 8.28
N GLY A 72 8.21 4.10 7.12
CA GLY A 72 8.28 4.89 5.90
C GLY A 72 6.96 4.84 5.14
N GLY A 73 7.04 5.06 3.82
CA GLY A 73 5.88 5.15 2.94
C GLY A 73 5.70 6.57 2.40
N GLY A 74 4.47 6.90 2.01
CA GLY A 74 4.19 8.16 1.33
C GLY A 74 2.75 8.28 0.89
N GLY A 75 2.47 9.26 0.03
CA GLY A 75 1.14 9.49 -0.53
C GLY A 75 1.12 9.40 -2.04
N LEU A 76 0.05 8.82 -2.58
CA LEU A 76 -0.18 8.70 -4.01
C LEU A 76 -1.62 9.12 -4.34
N LEU A 77 -1.79 9.77 -5.49
CA LEU A 77 -3.11 10.05 -6.05
C LEU A 77 -3.54 8.90 -6.95
N PHE A 78 -4.69 8.29 -6.63
CA PHE A 78 -5.31 7.24 -7.42
C PHE A 78 -6.41 7.86 -8.28
N ALA A 79 -6.29 7.70 -9.59
CA ALA A 79 -7.31 8.12 -10.55
C ALA A 79 -7.79 6.90 -11.34
N ASP A 80 -9.09 6.80 -11.53
CA ASP A 80 -9.69 5.74 -12.33
C ASP A 80 -9.42 5.99 -13.82
N ARG A 81 -8.76 5.05 -14.50
CA ARG A 81 -8.45 5.17 -15.93
C ARG A 81 -9.66 4.93 -16.82
N GLY A 82 -10.71 4.30 -16.30
CA GLY A 82 -11.99 4.12 -16.99
C GLY A 82 -12.86 5.39 -16.98
N GLY A 83 -12.42 6.44 -16.27
CA GLY A 83 -13.14 7.71 -16.18
C GLY A 83 -14.29 7.70 -15.17
N ALA A 84 -14.35 6.72 -14.27
CA ALA A 84 -15.34 6.73 -13.21
C ALA A 84 -15.18 7.98 -12.34
N PRO A 85 -16.30 8.61 -11.90
CA PRO A 85 -16.25 9.78 -11.06
C PRO A 85 -15.55 9.47 -9.72
N VAL A 86 -14.91 10.48 -9.14
CA VAL A 86 -14.28 10.30 -7.83
C VAL A 86 -15.35 10.11 -6.77
N PRO A 87 -15.31 9.01 -5.99
CA PRO A 87 -16.32 8.74 -4.98
C PRO A 87 -16.13 9.65 -3.76
N THR A 88 -17.23 10.07 -3.12
CA THR A 88 -17.19 10.77 -1.82
C THR A 88 -16.73 9.85 -0.68
N GLU A 89 -16.92 8.55 -0.85
CA GLU A 89 -16.47 7.51 0.08
C GLU A 89 -15.62 6.50 -0.69
N ALA A 90 -14.31 6.52 -0.44
CA ALA A 90 -13.37 5.59 -1.04
C ALA A 90 -12.82 4.63 0.02
N THR A 91 -12.67 3.37 -0.35
CA THR A 91 -12.00 2.35 0.46
C THR A 91 -10.68 2.01 -0.17
N ALA A 92 -9.58 2.16 0.58
CA ALA A 92 -8.26 1.66 0.19
C ALA A 92 -7.97 0.36 0.92
N THR A 93 -7.56 -0.66 0.18
CA THR A 93 -7.25 -2.00 0.69
C THR A 93 -5.87 -2.44 0.23
N VAL A 94 -5.12 -3.08 1.11
CA VAL A 94 -3.87 -3.71 0.73
C VAL A 94 -4.18 -5.02 0.03
N VAL A 95 -3.67 -5.17 -1.19
CA VAL A 95 -3.86 -6.37 -2.03
C VAL A 95 -2.67 -7.31 -1.90
N ASP A 96 -1.47 -6.76 -1.82
CA ASP A 96 -0.23 -7.53 -1.70
C ASP A 96 0.84 -6.74 -0.95
N ILE A 97 1.69 -7.46 -0.20
CA ILE A 97 2.85 -6.89 0.47
C ILE A 97 4.03 -7.80 0.22
N THR A 98 5.05 -7.26 -0.42
CA THR A 98 6.34 -7.90 -0.60
C THR A 98 7.37 -7.26 0.33
N ARG A 99 7.89 -8.04 1.28
CA ARG A 99 9.04 -7.67 2.12
C ARG A 99 10.31 -8.35 1.60
N ARG A 100 11.36 -7.58 1.35
CA ARG A 100 12.67 -8.08 0.93
C ARG A 100 13.72 -7.68 1.96
N PRO A 101 14.20 -8.61 2.81
CA PRO A 101 15.31 -8.34 3.71
C PRO A 101 16.51 -7.82 2.90
N THR A 102 17.07 -6.70 3.32
CA THR A 102 18.30 -6.17 2.73
C THR A 102 19.47 -6.69 3.56
N ALA A 103 20.37 -7.46 2.94
CA ALA A 103 21.62 -7.85 3.57
C ALA A 103 22.40 -6.60 3.98
N ARG A 104 23.07 -6.69 5.13
CA ARG A 104 23.82 -5.60 5.76
C ARG A 104 25.10 -5.27 5.00
#